data_AF-A0A0G1Y485-F1
#
_entry.id   AF-A0A0G1Y485-F1
#
_cell.length_a   1.000
_cell.length_b   1.000
_cell.length_c   1.000
_cell.angle_alpha   90.00
_cell.angle_beta   90.00
_cell.angle_gamma   90.00
#
_symmetry.space_group_name_H-M   'P 1'
#
loop_
_entity.id
_entity.type
_entity.pdbx_description
1 polymer ?
#
loop_
_entity_poly.entity_id
_entity_poly.type
_entity_poly.pdbx_seq_one_letter_code
_entity_poly.pdbx_strand_id
1 'polypeptide(L)' 'MDTGSIKKLLNGFGFISRDGGEDLFFHTTDLVDVSFNSLHEGDTVQFEVGQGKKGPKADKVSRV' A
#
# COMPACT_ATOMS: atom_id res chain seq x y z
N MET A 1 -0.23 13.01 -0.74
CA MET A 1 0.14 11.82 0.04
C MET A 1 -1.08 11.45 0.84
N ASP A 2 -1.61 10.28 0.55
CA ASP A 2 -2.78 9.70 1.21
C ASP A 2 -2.29 8.74 2.30
N THR A 3 -3.13 8.54 3.30
CA THR A 3 -2.86 7.59 4.39
C THR A 3 -3.93 6.52 4.39
N GLY A 4 -3.53 5.33 4.83
CA GLY A 4 -4.42 4.19 4.95
C GLY A 4 -3.80 3.12 5.81
N SER A 5 -4.46 1.99 5.89
CA SER A 5 -4.02 0.84 6.68
C SER A 5 -3.86 -0.39 5.81
N ILE A 6 -2.84 -1.19 6.08
CA ILE A 6 -2.63 -2.43 5.34
C ILE A 6 -3.78 -3.39 5.65
N LYS A 7 -4.59 -3.68 4.63
CA LYS A 7 -5.71 -4.59 4.76
C LYS A 7 -5.28 -6.04 4.63
N LYS A 8 -4.35 -6.31 3.71
CA LYS A 8 -3.90 -7.65 3.41
C LYS A 8 -2.50 -7.68 2.83
N LEU A 9 -1.69 -8.63 3.26
CA LEU A 9 -0.37 -8.92 2.70
C LEU A 9 -0.36 -10.31 2.06
N LEU A 10 0.17 -10.40 0.85
CA LEU A 10 0.32 -11.61 0.05
C LEU A 10 1.77 -11.68 -0.45
N ASN A 11 2.19 -12.84 -0.97
CA ASN A 11 3.57 -13.01 -1.43
C ASN A 11 3.92 -12.03 -2.55
N GLY A 12 4.65 -10.96 -2.21
CA GLY A 12 5.13 -9.95 -3.15
C GLY A 12 4.21 -8.74 -3.36
N PHE A 13 3.06 -8.66 -2.71
CA PHE A 13 2.12 -7.55 -2.90
C PHE A 13 1.11 -7.46 -1.75
N GLY A 14 0.36 -6.37 -1.69
CA GLY A 14 -0.69 -6.20 -0.70
C GLY A 14 -1.78 -5.24 -1.13
N PHE A 15 -2.69 -5.01 -0.19
CA PHE A 15 -3.80 -4.07 -0.34
C PHE A 15 -3.84 -3.11 0.83
N ILE A 16 -4.04 -1.82 0.52
CA ILE A 16 -4.20 -0.75 1.49
C ILE A 16 -5.66 -0.32 1.49
N SER A 17 -6.28 -0.33 2.66
CA SER A 17 -7.60 0.26 2.86
C SER A 17 -7.45 1.76 3.11
N ARG A 18 -8.32 2.55 2.49
CA ARG A 18 -8.41 4.01 2.67
C ARG A 18 -9.83 4.38 3.02
N ASP A 19 -10.00 5.42 3.82
CA ASP A 19 -11.33 5.89 4.22
C ASP A 19 -12.14 6.36 3.01
N GLY A 20 -13.31 5.75 2.83
CA GLY A 20 -14.28 6.14 1.80
C GLY A 20 -13.95 5.74 0.37
N GLY A 21 -12.98 4.85 0.14
CA GLY A 21 -12.58 4.41 -1.20
C GLY A 21 -12.37 2.91 -1.35
N GLU A 22 -12.16 2.48 -2.59
CA GLU A 22 -11.74 1.10 -2.89
C GLU A 22 -10.31 0.84 -2.40
N ASP A 23 -10.04 -0.42 -2.04
CA ASP A 23 -8.73 -0.87 -1.62
C ASP A 23 -7.70 -0.67 -2.74
N LEU A 24 -6.55 -0.12 -2.39
CA LEU A 24 -5.46 0.12 -3.33
C LEU A 24 -4.45 -1.02 -3.31
N PHE A 25 -4.16 -1.54 -4.49
CA PHE A 25 -3.10 -2.52 -4.69
C PHE A 25 -1.73 -1.85 -4.59
N PHE A 26 -0.75 -2.52 -3.98
CA PHE A 26 0.66 -2.13 -4.05
C PHE A 26 1.55 -3.36 -4.21
N HIS A 27 2.71 -3.20 -4.85
CA HIS A 27 3.72 -4.24 -4.99
C HIS A 27 4.93 -3.94 -4.09
N THR A 28 5.76 -4.94 -3.77
CA THR A 28 6.96 -4.69 -2.92
C THR A 28 7.92 -3.66 -3.51
N THR A 29 7.89 -3.48 -4.83
CA THR A 29 8.71 -2.50 -5.56
C THR A 29 8.26 -1.07 -5.36
N ASP A 30 7.02 -0.88 -4.89
CA ASP A 30 6.45 0.45 -4.64
C ASP A 30 6.76 0.92 -3.19
N LEU A 31 7.37 0.06 -2.36
CA LEU A 31 7.77 0.41 -1.00
C LEU A 31 8.99 1.35 -0.99
N VAL A 32 8.97 2.32 -0.08
CA VAL A 32 10.03 3.30 0.14
C VAL A 32 10.38 3.32 1.62
N ASP A 33 11.68 3.18 1.92
CA ASP A 33 12.23 3.19 3.28
C ASP A 33 11.62 2.15 4.24
N VAL A 34 10.90 1.16 3.71
CA VAL A 34 10.31 0.05 4.46
C VAL A 34 10.50 -1.26 3.72
N SER A 35 10.76 -2.33 4.47
CA SER A 35 10.84 -3.69 3.93
C SER A 35 9.46 -4.37 4.00
N PHE A 36 9.08 -5.09 2.94
CA PHE A 36 7.78 -5.80 2.88
C PHE A 36 7.57 -6.75 4.08
N ASN A 37 8.63 -7.45 4.48
CA ASN A 37 8.59 -8.39 5.62
C ASN A 37 8.40 -7.70 6.99
N SER A 38 8.55 -6.37 7.07
CA SER A 38 8.34 -5.60 8.30
C SER A 38 6.91 -5.06 8.42
N LEU A 39 6.10 -5.16 7.36
CA LEU A 39 4.73 -4.69 7.33
C LEU A 39 3.79 -5.76 7.89
N HIS A 40 2.75 -5.30 8.58
CA HIS A 40 1.71 -6.15 9.14
C HIS A 40 0.33 -5.64 8.74
N GLU A 41 -0.65 -6.54 8.70
CA GLU A 41 -2.05 -6.14 8.54
C GLU A 41 -2.47 -5.23 9.72
N GLY A 42 -3.11 -4.11 9.40
CA GLY A 42 -3.45 -3.05 10.33
C GLY A 42 -2.42 -1.91 10.41
N ASP A 43 -1.20 -2.08 9.89
CA ASP A 43 -0.18 -1.01 9.93
C ASP A 43 -0.65 0.20 9.14
N THR A 44 -0.49 1.39 9.74
CA THR A 44 -0.73 2.67 9.06
C THR A 44 0.43 2.96 8.12
N VAL A 45 0.10 3.26 6.88
CA VAL A 45 1.04 3.58 5.81
C VAL A 45 0.63 4.85 5.09
N GLN A 46 1.63 5.54 4.58
CA GLN A 46 1.47 6.69 3.69
C GLN A 46 1.86 6.26 2.27
N PHE A 47 1.12 6.75 1.29
CA PHE A 47 1.32 6.40 -0.11
C PHE A 47 0.85 7.53 -1.04
N GLU A 48 1.15 7.39 -2.32
CA GLU A 48 0.65 8.22 -3.40
C GLU A 48 -0.26 7.36 -4.29
N VAL A 49 -1.43 7.89 -4.66
CA VAL A 49 -2.33 7.18 -5.59
C VAL A 49 -1.79 7.35 -7.02
N GLY A 50 -1.32 6.26 -7.60
CA GLY A 50 -0.89 6.19 -9.00
C GLY A 50 -1.81 5.35 -9.87
N GLN A 51 -1.43 5.17 -11.13
CA GLN A 51 -2.21 4.41 -12.11
C GLN A 51 -1.38 3.24 -12.65
N GLY A 52 -1.81 2.02 -12.35
CA GLY A 52 -1.21 0.79 -12.83
C GLY A 52 -1.94 0.20 -14.04
N LYS A 53 -1.35 -0.85 -14.63
CA LYS A 53 -1.94 -1.56 -15.79
C LYS A 53 -3.34 -2.15 -15.53
N LYS A 54 -3.71 -2.35 -14.26
CA LYS A 54 -4.97 -2.99 -13.84
C LYS A 54 -5.89 -2.04 -13.06
N GLY A 55 -5.62 -0.74 -13.08
CA GLY A 55 -6.37 0.26 -12.30
C GLY A 55 -5.48 1.02 -11.32
N PRO A 56 -6.09 1.79 -10.41
CA PRO A 56 -5.34 2.60 -9.45
C PRO A 56 -4.49 1.72 -8.52
N LYS A 57 -3.28 2.19 -8.21
CA LYS A 57 -2.34 1.51 -7.31
C LYS A 57 -1.74 2.50 -6.30
N ALA A 58 -1.17 1.98 -5.23
CA ALA A 58 -0.41 2.76 -4.27
C ALA A 58 1.08 2.76 -4.67
N ASP A 59 1.63 3.95 -4.89
CA ASP A 59 3.03 4.22 -5.16
C ASP A 59 3.69 4.84 -3.92
N LYS A 60 5.02 4.72 -3.82
CA LYS A 60 5.83 5.27 -2.72
C LYS A 60 5.25 4.97 -1.33
N VAL A 61 4.99 3.70 -1.07
CA VAL A 61 4.39 3.25 0.18
C VAL A 61 5.45 3.22 1.28
N SER A 62 5.23 3.97 2.36
CA SER A 62 6.08 3.99 3.55
C SER A 62 5.26 3.80 4.82
N ARG A 63 5.88 3.29 5.89
CA ARG A 63 5.21 3.18 7.20
C ARG A 63 5.21 4.56 7.87
N VAL A 64 4.08 4.92 8.48
CA VAL A 64 3.92 6.14 9.30
C VAL A 64 4.46 5.92 10.70
#